data_AF-H6SIS8-F1
#
_entry.id   AF-H6SIS8-F1
#
_cell.length_a   1.000
_cell.length_b   1.000
_cell.length_c   1.000
_cell.angle_alpha   90.00
_cell.angle_beta   90.00
_cell.angle_gamma   90.00
#
_symmetry.space_group_name_H-M   'P 1'
#
loop_
_entity.id
_entity.type
_entity.pdbx_description
1 polymer ?
#
loop_
_entity_poly.entity_id
_entity_poly.type
_entity_poly.pdbx_seq_one_letter_code
_entity_poly.pdbx_strand_id
1 'polypeptide(L)'
;MNHIAPVNHPQTLANRTSWQPTANWLSVSRWRPEEPPPLPASEVRAVLTEVSESLVPAGKGAAILEAAKIGAALGSPPGVVPKAYADAMAEALEALPPDLLALAGKRARTTLRFPPRPAEVVALVSDELALRRRVKVQADYALFKAEREPPPAARPSPAKARSVAALVAGAVNRPPREPLTDDDLHAQRAAVLAECHAAGLTARTA
;
A
#
# COMPACT_ATOMS: atom_id res chain seq x y z
N MET A 1 17.85 26.38 27.09
CA MET A 1 17.48 25.89 25.75
C MET A 1 16.78 24.55 25.94
N ASN A 2 15.45 24.54 25.89
CA ASN A 2 14.68 23.31 26.12
C ASN A 2 14.66 22.48 24.84
N HIS A 3 15.37 21.37 24.84
CA HIS A 3 15.24 20.32 23.84
C HIS A 3 13.86 19.67 23.97
N ILE A 4 12.92 20.07 23.12
CA ILE A 4 11.71 19.29 22.87
C ILE A 4 12.16 18.06 22.07
N ALA A 5 12.26 16.91 22.74
CA ALA A 5 12.48 15.66 22.05
C ALA A 5 11.35 15.41 21.04
N PRO A 6 11.63 14.91 19.83
CA PRO A 6 10.58 14.59 18.86
C PRO A 6 9.67 13.52 19.46
N VAL A 7 8.39 13.86 19.60
CA VAL A 7 7.36 12.92 20.06
C VAL A 7 7.33 11.77 19.07
N ASN A 8 7.65 10.58 19.57
CA ASN A 8 7.61 9.33 18.83
C ASN A 8 6.14 8.91 18.60
N HIS A 9 5.41 9.69 17.79
CA HIS A 9 3.96 9.59 17.58
C HIS A 9 3.43 8.20 17.16
N PRO A 10 4.12 7.35 16.38
CA PRO A 10 3.50 6.14 15.85
C PRO A 10 3.40 4.97 16.84
N GLN A 11 4.26 4.86 17.86
CA GLN A 11 4.12 3.81 18.89
C GLN A 11 2.96 4.10 19.86
N THR A 12 2.69 5.38 20.13
CA THR A 12 1.49 5.81 20.87
C THR A 12 0.18 5.60 20.13
N LEU A 13 0.19 5.51 18.80
CA LEU A 13 -1.01 5.27 17.99
C LEU A 13 -1.39 3.78 17.96
N ALA A 14 -0.42 2.87 17.80
CA ALA A 14 -0.68 1.43 17.78
C ALA A 14 -1.29 0.89 19.10
N ASN A 15 -0.98 1.53 20.25
CA ASN A 15 -1.57 1.19 21.55
C ASN A 15 -2.89 1.90 21.84
N ARG A 16 -3.40 2.76 20.94
CA ARG A 16 -4.60 3.59 21.13
C ARG A 16 -5.70 3.34 20.11
N THR A 17 -5.43 2.58 19.05
CA THR A 17 -6.42 2.28 18.01
C THR A 17 -7.30 1.11 18.47
N SER A 18 -8.60 1.24 18.27
CA SER A 18 -9.51 0.10 18.44
C SER A 18 -9.37 -0.93 17.30
N TRP A 19 -8.84 -0.49 16.16
CA TRP A 19 -8.48 -1.31 15.03
C TRP A 19 -7.17 -2.07 15.26
N GLN A 20 -7.28 -3.40 15.35
CA GLN A 20 -6.16 -4.34 15.35
C GLN A 20 -6.30 -5.29 14.16
N PRO A 21 -5.88 -4.87 12.95
CA PRO A 21 -5.95 -5.71 11.78
C PRO A 21 -4.95 -6.87 11.87
N THR A 22 -5.28 -7.94 11.17
CA THR A 22 -4.57 -9.22 11.12
C THR A 22 -3.37 -9.20 10.17
N ALA A 23 -3.39 -8.33 9.14
CA ALA A 23 -2.29 -8.20 8.18
C ALA A 23 -1.15 -7.29 8.68
N ASN A 24 -0.02 -7.33 7.97
CA ASN A 24 1.23 -6.58 8.26
C ASN A 24 1.13 -5.05 8.06
N TRP A 25 0.00 -4.44 8.41
CA TRP A 25 -0.31 -3.02 8.21
C TRP A 25 0.72 -2.07 8.84
N LEU A 26 1.34 -2.47 9.96
CA LEU A 26 2.35 -1.68 10.63
C LEU A 26 3.56 -1.42 9.72
N SER A 27 3.99 -2.44 8.97
CA SER A 27 5.09 -2.33 8.01
C SER A 27 4.75 -1.33 6.91
N VAL A 28 3.53 -1.38 6.38
CA VAL A 28 3.04 -0.43 5.36
C VAL A 28 2.87 0.99 5.92
N SER A 29 2.40 1.13 7.17
CA SER A 29 2.15 2.43 7.81
C SER A 29 3.43 3.24 8.05
N ARG A 30 4.54 2.54 8.29
CA ARG A 30 5.86 3.11 8.62
C ARG A 30 6.74 3.28 7.40
N TRP A 31 6.43 2.55 6.33
CA TRP A 31 7.15 2.58 5.07
C TRP A 31 7.12 3.97 4.42
N ARG A 32 8.23 4.34 3.78
CA ARG A 32 8.38 5.61 3.09
C ARG A 32 8.42 5.43 1.57
N PRO A 33 7.81 6.35 0.79
CA PRO A 33 7.77 6.29 -0.67
C PRO A 33 9.11 6.09 -1.37
N GLU A 34 10.20 6.61 -0.81
CA GLU A 34 11.56 6.52 -1.35
C GLU A 34 12.20 5.13 -1.18
N GLU A 35 11.72 4.33 -0.23
CA GLU A 35 12.24 3.00 0.08
C GLU A 35 11.69 1.93 -0.90
N PRO A 36 12.37 0.78 -1.06
CA PRO A 36 11.76 -0.38 -1.70
C PRO A 36 10.49 -0.80 -0.92
N PRO A 37 9.48 -1.39 -1.59
CA PRO A 37 8.25 -1.85 -0.93
C PRO A 37 8.55 -2.72 0.30
N PRO A 38 7.81 -2.55 1.41
CA PRO A 38 8.15 -3.20 2.67
C PRO A 38 7.74 -4.68 2.69
N LEU A 39 6.91 -5.10 1.74
CA LEU A 39 6.31 -6.43 1.64
C LEU A 39 6.12 -6.82 0.16
N PRO A 40 6.03 -8.12 -0.16
CA PRO A 40 5.64 -8.59 -1.49
C PRO A 40 4.24 -8.09 -1.90
N ALA A 41 4.00 -7.95 -3.21
CA ALA A 41 2.73 -7.43 -3.75
C ALA A 41 1.48 -8.17 -3.24
N SER A 42 1.56 -9.50 -3.05
CA SER A 42 0.46 -10.31 -2.50
C SER A 42 0.09 -9.90 -1.07
N GLU A 43 1.09 -9.64 -0.22
CA GLU A 43 0.88 -9.22 1.17
C GLU A 43 0.39 -7.77 1.26
N VAL A 44 0.93 -6.88 0.42
CA VAL A 44 0.43 -5.48 0.34
C VAL A 44 -1.04 -5.48 -0.10
N ARG A 45 -1.43 -6.35 -1.04
CA ARG A 45 -2.83 -6.50 -1.46
C ARG A 45 -3.72 -6.96 -0.31
N ALA A 46 -3.27 -7.90 0.51
CA ALA A 46 -4.01 -8.33 1.70
C ALA A 46 -4.22 -7.17 2.70
N VAL A 47 -3.17 -6.38 2.97
CA VAL A 47 -3.28 -5.17 3.81
C VAL A 47 -4.28 -4.17 3.21
N LEU A 48 -4.21 -3.93 1.89
CA LEU A 48 -5.11 -3.01 1.21
C LEU A 48 -6.57 -3.44 1.30
N THR A 49 -6.86 -4.74 1.12
CA THR A 49 -8.21 -5.31 1.27
C THR A 49 -8.73 -5.06 2.68
N GLU A 50 -7.98 -5.44 3.71
CA GLU A 50 -8.41 -5.30 5.10
C GLU A 50 -8.62 -3.84 5.51
N VAL A 51 -7.73 -2.94 5.10
CA VAL A 51 -7.90 -1.49 5.35
C VAL A 51 -9.12 -0.96 4.61
N SER A 52 -9.36 -1.39 3.37
CA SER A 52 -10.51 -0.94 2.58
C SER A 52 -11.83 -1.38 3.21
N GLU A 53 -11.90 -2.63 3.69
CA GLU A 53 -13.04 -3.15 4.44
C GLU A 53 -13.27 -2.37 5.75
N SER A 54 -12.19 -2.02 6.45
CA SER A 54 -12.27 -1.22 7.70
C SER A 54 -12.76 0.22 7.52
N LEU A 55 -12.86 0.69 6.28
CA LEU A 55 -13.32 2.03 5.90
C LEU A 55 -14.74 2.03 5.31
N VAL A 56 -15.37 0.86 5.14
CA VAL A 56 -16.74 0.76 4.63
C VAL A 56 -17.69 1.43 5.63
N PRO A 57 -18.51 2.42 5.21
CA PRO A 57 -19.45 3.08 6.10
C PRO A 57 -20.52 2.14 6.66
N ALA A 58 -20.97 2.38 7.89
CA ALA A 58 -22.06 1.63 8.50
C ALA A 58 -23.43 1.88 7.83
N GLY A 59 -23.54 2.99 7.11
CA GLY A 59 -24.75 3.42 6.41
C GLY A 59 -25.74 4.19 7.30
N LYS A 60 -26.70 4.84 6.62
CA LYS A 60 -27.64 5.79 7.22
C LYS A 60 -28.44 5.24 8.40
N GLY A 61 -28.93 4.01 8.30
CA GLY A 61 -29.74 3.39 9.36
C GLY A 61 -29.01 3.27 10.69
N ALA A 62 -27.75 2.83 10.66
CA ALA A 62 -26.91 2.72 11.84
C ALA A 62 -26.59 4.09 12.44
N ALA A 63 -26.32 5.09 11.59
CA ALA A 63 -26.04 6.46 12.02
C ALA A 63 -27.24 7.11 12.71
N ILE A 64 -28.46 6.91 12.20
CA ILE A 64 -29.70 7.39 12.84
C ILE A 64 -29.86 6.77 14.24
N LEU A 65 -29.63 5.46 14.37
CA LEU A 65 -29.74 4.78 15.66
C LEU A 65 -28.72 5.30 16.67
N GLU A 66 -27.47 5.55 16.26
CA GLU A 66 -26.46 6.08 17.17
C GLU A 66 -26.71 7.56 17.52
N ALA A 67 -27.15 8.37 16.55
CA ALA A 67 -27.58 9.76 16.79
C ALA A 67 -28.74 9.83 17.80
N ALA A 68 -29.72 8.93 17.70
CA ALA A 68 -30.83 8.84 18.65
C ALA A 68 -30.34 8.49 20.07
N LYS A 69 -29.36 7.58 20.21
CA LYS A 69 -28.76 7.25 21.53
C LYS A 69 -28.03 8.44 22.14
N ILE A 70 -27.30 9.22 21.33
CA ILE A 70 -26.61 10.43 21.80
C ILE A 70 -27.64 11.47 22.26
N GLY A 71 -28.66 11.74 21.43
CA GLY A 71 -29.73 12.67 21.76
C GLY A 71 -30.53 12.26 23.01
N ALA A 72 -30.80 10.96 23.19
CA ALA A 72 -31.45 10.46 24.40
C ALA A 72 -30.62 10.65 25.67
N ALA A 73 -29.28 10.59 25.56
CA ALA A 73 -28.38 10.71 26.70
C ALA A 73 -28.05 12.16 27.07
N LEU A 74 -27.89 13.05 26.07
CA LEU A 74 -27.38 14.40 26.27
C LEU A 74 -28.43 15.49 25.98
N GLY A 75 -29.57 15.13 25.38
CA GLY A 75 -30.59 16.07 24.92
C GLY A 75 -30.21 16.78 23.62
N SER A 76 -30.97 17.81 23.28
CA SER A 76 -30.68 18.73 22.17
C SER A 76 -30.28 20.11 22.72
N PRO A 77 -29.50 20.90 21.97
CA PRO A 77 -29.19 22.27 22.36
C PRO A 77 -30.46 23.13 22.54
N PRO A 78 -30.46 24.12 23.44
CA PRO A 78 -31.58 25.05 23.60
C PRO A 78 -31.94 25.75 22.30
N GLY A 79 -33.23 25.87 22.00
CA GLY A 79 -33.71 26.53 20.79
C GLY A 79 -33.56 25.70 19.49
N VAL A 80 -33.02 24.48 19.56
CA VAL A 80 -32.90 23.59 18.40
C VAL A 80 -34.00 22.54 18.43
N VAL A 81 -34.69 22.35 17.30
CA VAL A 81 -35.69 21.30 17.13
C VAL A 81 -35.02 19.92 17.26
N PRO A 82 -35.45 19.04 18.18
CA PRO A 82 -34.79 17.75 18.43
C PRO A 82 -34.61 16.89 17.18
N LYS A 83 -35.61 16.88 16.28
CA LYS A 83 -35.52 16.16 15.01
C LYS A 83 -34.41 16.70 14.10
N ALA A 84 -34.33 18.02 13.93
CA ALA A 84 -33.30 18.63 13.09
C ALA A 84 -31.89 18.38 13.65
N TYR A 85 -31.75 18.39 14.98
CA TYR A 85 -30.51 18.01 15.65
C TYR A 85 -30.13 16.55 15.40
N ALA A 86 -31.09 15.62 15.53
CA ALA A 86 -30.87 14.20 15.27
C ALA A 86 -30.52 13.92 13.81
N ASP A 87 -31.18 14.59 12.85
CA ASP A 87 -30.90 14.46 11.42
C ASP A 87 -29.49 14.93 11.08
N ALA A 88 -29.08 16.12 11.58
CA ALA A 88 -27.73 16.64 11.38
C ALA A 88 -26.65 15.77 12.04
N MET A 89 -26.96 15.19 13.21
CA MET A 89 -26.07 14.23 13.87
C MET A 89 -25.93 12.95 13.05
N ALA A 90 -27.04 12.40 12.54
CA ALA A 90 -27.02 11.20 11.72
C ALA A 90 -26.23 11.40 10.41
N GLU A 91 -26.42 12.54 9.75
CA GLU A 91 -25.68 12.89 8.53
C GLU A 91 -24.16 12.92 8.77
N ALA A 92 -23.71 13.56 9.86
CA ALA A 92 -22.28 13.60 10.18
C ALA A 92 -21.68 12.22 10.51
N LEU A 93 -22.50 11.31 11.05
CA LEU A 93 -22.09 9.97 11.46
C LEU A 93 -22.19 8.94 10.34
N GLU A 94 -22.91 9.23 9.25
CA GLU A 94 -23.20 8.28 8.16
C GLU A 94 -21.93 7.74 7.48
N ALA A 95 -20.90 8.58 7.36
CA ALA A 95 -19.64 8.21 6.72
C ALA A 95 -18.70 7.38 7.62
N LEU A 96 -19.05 7.16 8.89
CA LEU A 96 -18.21 6.40 9.82
C LEU A 96 -18.36 4.88 9.61
N PRO A 97 -17.24 4.13 9.66
CA PRO A 97 -17.27 2.67 9.77
C PRO A 97 -18.02 2.20 11.03
N PRO A 98 -18.63 0.98 11.03
CA PRO A 98 -19.47 0.49 12.14
C PRO A 98 -18.82 0.55 13.52
N ASP A 99 -17.55 0.18 13.60
CA ASP A 99 -16.79 0.15 14.85
C ASP A 99 -16.44 1.57 15.34
N LEU A 100 -16.05 2.47 14.43
CA LEU A 100 -15.82 3.88 14.75
C LEU A 100 -17.11 4.62 15.10
N LEU A 101 -18.23 4.28 14.46
CA LEU A 101 -19.55 4.82 14.80
C LEU A 101 -19.93 4.44 16.24
N ALA A 102 -19.81 3.16 16.60
CA ALA A 102 -20.07 2.68 17.95
C ALA A 102 -19.13 3.31 18.97
N LEU A 103 -17.84 3.46 18.63
CA LEU A 103 -16.85 4.10 19.49
C LEU A 103 -17.14 5.60 19.68
N ALA A 104 -17.51 6.33 18.63
CA ALA A 104 -17.86 7.74 18.69
C ALA A 104 -19.09 7.96 19.58
N GLY A 105 -20.15 7.17 19.39
CA GLY A 105 -21.35 7.25 20.21
C GLY A 105 -21.10 6.88 21.68
N LYS A 106 -20.24 5.89 21.94
CA LYS A 106 -19.80 5.56 23.31
C LYS A 106 -19.01 6.72 23.94
N ARG A 107 -18.01 7.25 23.24
CA ARG A 107 -17.17 8.35 23.74
C ARG A 107 -18.02 9.61 23.98
N ALA A 108 -18.92 9.96 23.07
CA ALA A 108 -19.81 11.10 23.22
C ALA A 108 -20.62 11.00 24.53
N ARG A 109 -21.30 9.87 24.74
CA ARG A 109 -22.16 9.65 25.93
C ARG A 109 -21.39 9.55 27.25
N THR A 110 -20.11 9.20 27.22
CA THR A 110 -19.31 8.98 28.44
C THR A 110 -18.39 10.14 28.80
N THR A 111 -18.07 11.01 27.84
CA THR A 111 -17.08 12.09 28.03
C THR A 111 -17.69 13.48 27.95
N LEU A 112 -18.78 13.65 27.20
CA LEU A 112 -19.41 14.96 26.99
C LEU A 112 -20.52 15.18 28.02
N ARG A 113 -20.63 16.43 28.48
CA ARG A 113 -21.62 16.83 29.50
C ARG A 113 -22.82 17.58 28.93
N PHE A 114 -22.66 18.13 27.73
CA PHE A 114 -23.65 18.97 27.06
C PHE A 114 -23.94 18.38 25.67
N PRO A 115 -25.11 18.70 25.07
CA PRO A 115 -25.42 18.32 23.70
C PRO A 115 -24.29 18.70 22.73
N PRO A 116 -23.62 17.74 22.08
CA PRO A 116 -22.49 18.03 21.22
C PRO A 116 -22.91 18.54 19.85
N ARG A 117 -22.05 19.31 19.19
CA ARG A 117 -22.15 19.52 17.75
C ARG A 117 -21.81 18.22 17.01
N PRO A 118 -22.41 17.95 15.84
CA PRO A 118 -22.09 16.74 15.07
C PRO A 118 -20.60 16.55 14.80
N ALA A 119 -19.88 17.63 14.47
CA ALA A 119 -18.44 17.61 14.26
C ALA A 119 -17.63 17.23 15.51
N GLU A 120 -18.12 17.52 16.71
CA GLU A 120 -17.44 17.15 17.97
C GLU A 120 -17.50 15.64 18.20
N VAL A 121 -18.62 15.01 17.82
CA VAL A 121 -18.74 13.54 17.90
C VAL A 121 -17.80 12.87 16.91
N VAL A 122 -17.71 13.37 15.68
CA VAL A 122 -16.76 12.86 14.67
C VAL A 122 -15.30 13.07 15.11
N ALA A 123 -14.99 14.21 15.73
CA ALA A 123 -13.65 14.51 16.22
C ALA A 123 -13.13 13.47 17.21
N LEU A 124 -14.02 12.86 18.02
CA LEU A 124 -13.67 11.82 18.99
C LEU A 124 -13.06 10.56 18.36
N VAL A 125 -13.22 10.34 17.06
CA VAL A 125 -12.66 9.17 16.33
C VAL A 125 -11.84 9.58 15.10
N SER A 126 -11.58 10.88 14.93
CA SER A 126 -10.94 11.44 13.74
C SER A 126 -9.52 10.92 13.51
N ASP A 127 -8.71 10.80 14.57
CA ASP A 127 -7.34 10.28 14.49
C ASP A 127 -7.30 8.84 13.95
N GLU A 128 -8.24 7.99 14.39
CA GLU A 128 -8.28 6.59 13.97
C GLU A 128 -8.77 6.45 12.52
N LEU A 129 -9.77 7.24 12.13
CA LEU A 129 -10.22 7.31 10.74
C LEU A 129 -9.12 7.84 9.80
N ALA A 130 -8.40 8.88 10.23
CA ALA A 130 -7.29 9.46 9.47
C ALA A 130 -6.13 8.46 9.32
N LEU A 131 -5.82 7.69 10.36
CA LEU A 131 -4.84 6.62 10.30
C LEU A 131 -5.21 5.58 9.25
N ARG A 132 -6.42 5.02 9.29
CA ARG A 132 -6.87 4.00 8.31
C ARG A 132 -6.79 4.53 6.89
N ARG A 133 -7.25 5.77 6.65
CA ARG A 133 -7.17 6.43 5.33
C ARG A 133 -5.73 6.60 4.85
N ARG A 134 -4.82 7.04 5.73
CA ARG A 134 -3.40 7.17 5.42
C ARG A 134 -2.78 5.83 5.06
N VAL A 135 -3.04 4.79 5.85
CA VAL A 135 -2.54 3.43 5.58
C VAL A 135 -3.05 2.93 4.24
N LYS A 136 -4.31 3.20 3.87
CA LYS A 136 -4.85 2.86 2.56
C LYS A 136 -4.03 3.48 1.42
N VAL A 137 -3.81 4.79 1.49
CA VAL A 137 -3.04 5.52 0.46
C VAL A 137 -1.60 4.99 0.37
N GLN A 138 -0.97 4.71 1.51
CA GLN A 138 0.36 4.10 1.53
C GLN A 138 0.36 2.68 0.93
N ALA A 139 -0.65 1.86 1.23
CA ALA A 139 -0.79 0.51 0.69
C ALA A 139 -1.01 0.52 -0.83
N ASP A 140 -1.86 1.42 -1.33
CA ASP A 140 -2.07 1.63 -2.77
C ASP A 140 -0.74 1.95 -3.47
N TYR A 141 0.06 2.86 -2.89
CA TYR A 141 1.34 3.24 -3.47
C TYR A 141 2.42 2.15 -3.35
N ALA A 142 2.46 1.44 -2.21
CA ALA A 142 3.36 0.31 -2.02
C ALA A 142 3.06 -0.82 -3.01
N LEU A 143 1.77 -1.09 -3.28
CA LEU A 143 1.34 -2.10 -4.26
C LEU A 143 1.78 -1.71 -5.66
N PHE A 144 1.55 -0.45 -6.04
CA PHE A 144 1.99 0.08 -7.33
C PHE A 144 3.52 -0.08 -7.54
N LYS A 145 4.33 0.17 -6.51
CA LYS A 145 5.79 -0.04 -6.60
C LYS A 145 6.13 -1.54 -6.65
N ALA A 146 5.51 -2.37 -5.81
CA ALA A 146 5.78 -3.81 -5.75
C ALA A 146 5.40 -4.54 -7.05
N GLU A 147 4.38 -4.09 -7.77
CA GLU A 147 3.99 -4.65 -9.07
C GLU A 147 4.92 -4.24 -10.21
N ARG A 148 5.67 -3.15 -10.05
CA ARG A 148 6.60 -2.60 -11.05
C ARG A 148 8.04 -2.99 -10.84
N GLU A 149 8.38 -3.47 -9.64
CA GLU A 149 9.72 -3.98 -9.36
C GLU A 149 9.87 -5.33 -10.08
N PRO A 150 10.87 -5.49 -10.98
CA PRO A 150 11.11 -6.79 -11.59
C PRO A 150 11.35 -7.80 -10.46
N PRO A 151 10.87 -9.05 -10.57
CA PRO A 151 11.08 -10.05 -9.54
C PRO A 151 12.57 -10.08 -9.20
N PRO A 152 12.95 -10.11 -7.91
CA PRO A 152 14.35 -10.13 -7.53
C PRO A 152 15.01 -11.24 -8.31
N ALA A 153 16.04 -10.90 -9.08
CA ALA A 153 16.70 -11.84 -9.98
C ALA A 153 16.97 -13.12 -9.19
N ALA A 154 16.35 -14.23 -9.60
CA ALA A 154 16.49 -15.49 -8.90
C ALA A 154 17.99 -15.73 -8.70
N ARG A 155 18.44 -15.89 -7.45
CA ARG A 155 19.85 -16.20 -7.17
C ARG A 155 20.22 -17.34 -8.10
N PRO A 156 21.20 -17.16 -9.01
CA PRO A 156 21.57 -18.23 -9.92
C PRO A 156 21.89 -19.44 -9.07
N SER A 157 21.30 -20.59 -9.42
CA SER A 157 21.62 -21.82 -8.70
C SER A 157 23.14 -21.99 -8.64
N PRO A 158 23.70 -22.61 -7.58
CA PRO A 158 25.15 -22.80 -7.49
C PRO A 158 25.73 -23.46 -8.75
N ALA A 159 24.96 -24.33 -9.41
CA ALA A 159 25.28 -24.89 -10.71
C ALA A 159 25.40 -23.81 -11.80
N LYS A 160 24.40 -22.96 -11.97
CA LYS A 160 24.38 -21.88 -12.98
C LYS A 160 25.46 -20.83 -12.73
N ALA A 161 25.73 -20.49 -11.46
CA ALA A 161 26.82 -19.60 -11.09
C ALA A 161 28.20 -20.18 -11.45
N ARG A 162 28.41 -21.49 -11.21
CA ARG A 162 29.62 -22.21 -11.63
C ARG A 162 29.75 -22.29 -13.14
N SER A 163 28.66 -22.54 -13.87
CA SER A 163 28.65 -22.58 -15.34
C SER A 163 29.08 -21.24 -15.93
N VAL A 164 28.53 -20.13 -15.43
CA VAL A 164 28.88 -18.79 -15.88
C VAL A 164 30.32 -18.44 -15.54
N ALA A 165 30.78 -18.76 -14.32
CA ALA A 165 32.18 -18.56 -13.92
C ALA A 165 33.16 -19.37 -14.79
N ALA A 166 32.82 -20.63 -15.13
CA ALA A 166 33.63 -21.46 -16.02
C ALA A 166 33.66 -20.92 -17.46
N LEU A 167 32.54 -20.38 -17.95
CA LEU A 167 32.45 -19.79 -19.29
C LEU A 167 33.27 -18.49 -19.40
N VAL A 168 33.23 -17.66 -18.35
CA VAL A 168 34.03 -16.43 -18.25
C VAL A 168 35.52 -16.76 -18.09
N ALA A 169 35.86 -17.72 -17.23
CA ALA A 169 37.24 -18.17 -17.08
C ALA A 169 37.79 -18.77 -18.39
N GLY A 170 36.99 -19.54 -19.13
CA GLY A 170 37.37 -20.07 -20.44
C GLY A 170 37.50 -19.01 -21.53
N ALA A 171 36.73 -17.91 -21.44
CA ALA A 171 36.84 -16.77 -22.37
C ALA A 171 38.10 -15.93 -22.10
N VAL A 172 38.48 -15.78 -20.82
CA VAL A 172 39.68 -15.03 -20.40
C VAL A 172 40.98 -15.81 -20.68
N ASN A 173 40.93 -17.13 -20.66
CA ASN A 173 42.08 -18.01 -20.95
C ASN A 173 42.18 -18.46 -22.41
N ARG A 174 41.41 -17.84 -23.33
CA ARG A 174 41.52 -18.16 -24.74
C ARG A 174 42.82 -17.54 -25.27
N PRO A 175 43.71 -18.31 -25.93
CA PRO A 175 44.88 -17.71 -26.56
C PRO A 175 44.42 -16.63 -27.56
N PRO A 176 45.20 -15.56 -27.77
CA PRO A 176 44.86 -14.54 -28.74
C PRO A 176 44.61 -15.24 -30.08
N ARG A 177 43.38 -15.13 -30.59
CA ARG A 177 43.10 -15.58 -31.95
C ARG A 177 43.98 -14.75 -32.87
N GLU A 178 44.79 -15.41 -33.69
CA GLU A 178 45.47 -14.75 -34.80
C GLU A 178 44.44 -13.89 -35.55
N PRO A 179 44.79 -12.65 -35.92
CA PRO A 179 43.88 -11.81 -36.67
C PRO A 179 43.48 -12.57 -37.93
N LEU A 180 42.18 -12.85 -38.06
CA LEU A 180 41.62 -13.43 -39.27
C LEU A 180 42.04 -12.54 -40.44
N THR A 181 42.67 -13.13 -41.44
CA THR A 181 43.02 -12.40 -42.65
C THR A 181 41.74 -12.00 -43.39
N ASP A 182 41.79 -10.97 -44.24
CA ASP A 182 40.61 -10.56 -45.01
C ASP A 182 40.06 -11.73 -45.86
N ASP A 183 40.93 -12.65 -46.29
CA ASP A 183 40.56 -13.86 -47.01
C ASP A 183 39.75 -14.84 -46.13
N ASP A 184 40.10 -14.98 -44.84
CA ASP A 184 39.36 -15.81 -43.88
C ASP A 184 37.98 -15.23 -43.57
N LEU A 185 37.88 -13.90 -43.49
CA LEU A 185 36.61 -13.18 -43.31
C LEU A 185 35.70 -13.34 -44.52
N HIS A 186 36.26 -13.27 -45.73
CA HIS A 186 35.53 -13.52 -46.96
C HIS A 186 35.05 -14.97 -47.07
N ALA A 187 35.88 -15.94 -46.70
CA ALA A 187 35.51 -17.36 -46.66
C ALA A 187 34.40 -17.65 -45.64
N GLN A 188 34.49 -17.08 -44.43
CA GLN A 188 33.45 -17.22 -43.41
C GLN A 188 32.13 -16.57 -43.84
N ARG A 189 32.19 -15.39 -44.47
CA ARG A 189 30.99 -14.72 -44.99
C ARG A 189 30.34 -15.51 -46.11
N ALA A 190 31.13 -16.11 -47.01
CA ALA A 190 30.62 -16.97 -48.08
C ALA A 190 29.97 -18.25 -47.52
N ALA A 191 30.55 -18.86 -46.49
CA ALA A 191 29.98 -20.04 -45.82
C ALA A 191 28.64 -19.71 -45.14
N VAL A 192 28.55 -18.59 -44.43
CA VAL A 192 27.30 -18.13 -43.79
C VAL A 192 26.23 -17.81 -44.84
N LEU A 193 26.60 -17.17 -45.95
CA LEU A 193 25.66 -16.90 -47.04
C LEU A 193 25.17 -18.19 -47.71
N ALA A 194 26.03 -19.19 -47.88
CA ALA A 194 25.66 -20.50 -48.40
C ALA A 194 24.70 -21.25 -47.46
N GLU A 195 24.92 -21.18 -46.15
CA GLU A 195 24.01 -21.74 -45.14
C GLU A 195 22.65 -21.01 -45.12
N CYS A 196 22.65 -19.68 -45.23
CA CYS A 196 21.41 -18.90 -45.35
C CYS A 196 20.63 -19.25 -46.63
N HIS A 197 21.33 -19.42 -47.77
CA HIS A 197 20.71 -19.86 -49.02
C HIS A 197 20.16 -21.29 -48.93
N ALA A 198 20.90 -22.22 -48.32
CA ALA A 198 20.44 -23.59 -48.08
C ALA A 198 19.22 -23.66 -47.15
N ALA A 199 19.12 -22.71 -46.20
CA ALA A 199 17.97 -22.54 -45.31
C ALA A 199 16.79 -21.78 -45.94
N GLY A 200 16.87 -21.39 -47.22
CA GLY A 200 15.82 -20.65 -47.92
C GLY A 200 15.62 -19.21 -47.45
N LEU A 201 16.57 -18.67 -46.66
CA LEU A 201 16.56 -17.30 -46.17
C LEU A 201 17.14 -16.38 -47.26
N THR A 202 16.31 -15.91 -48.18
CA THR A 202 16.71 -14.85 -49.10
C THR A 202 16.75 -13.52 -48.33
N ALA A 203 17.94 -12.93 -48.23
CA ALA A 203 18.10 -11.58 -47.70
C ALA A 203 17.24 -10.62 -48.54
N ARG A 204 16.21 -10.03 -47.94
CA ARG A 204 15.56 -8.85 -48.51
C ARG A 204 16.57 -7.70 -48.44
N THR A 205 17.19 -7.39 -49.55
CA THR A 205 17.90 -6.13 -49.74
C THR A 205 16.87 -5.00 -49.70
N ALA A 206 17.03 -4.11 -48.72
CA ALA A 206 16.45 -2.76 -48.77
C ALA A 206 17.20 -1.92 -49.82
#